data_AF-A0AAD5Q0H2-F1
#
_entry.id   AF-A0AAD5Q0H2-F1
#
_cell.length_a   1.000
_cell.length_b   1.000
_cell.length_c   1.000
_cell.angle_alpha   90.00
_cell.angle_beta   90.00
_cell.angle_gamma   90.00
#
_symmetry.space_group_name_H-M   'P 1'
#
loop_
_entity.id
_entity.type
_entity.pdbx_description
1 polymer ?
#
loop_
_entity_poly.entity_id
_entity_poly.type
_entity_poly.pdbx_seq_one_letter_code
_entity_poly.pdbx_strand_id
1 'polypeptide(L)'
;MKLPPDQILLRWVNYHLKAAGHSKAVTNFSTDVQDATAYSILLHQIAPQTCELCHESTAEERAAHVIQNARRLEVETFIKPRDITSGNPKLNMSFVAQLFNTCPALDIVEEEIKQLEEVLYDDVGDTREERVFRMWINSLGIDEVYINHLFSDLRDGINLLKVFEKIEKGIVAWQKVNLIAPNKFKQVENCNYCVVLGKQLKFSLVNIGGADIFEGNKKLILSIIWQSMRHQQLKLLSDLARSRGRATGEGITDADIIQWANQKVRTGGKCMLWNLAR
;
A
#
# COMPACT_ATOMS: atom_id res chain seq x y z
N MET A 1 2.92 11.38 -0.57
CA MET A 1 1.99 10.39 -1.15
C MET A 1 2.79 9.57 -2.16
N LYS A 2 3.02 8.26 -1.93
CA LYS A 2 3.66 7.40 -2.94
C LYS A 2 2.59 6.99 -3.96
N LEU A 3 2.84 7.25 -5.24
CA LEU A 3 1.89 6.99 -6.32
C LEU A 3 1.75 5.49 -6.57
N PRO A 4 0.60 5.02 -7.12
CA PRO A 4 0.48 3.63 -7.53
C PRO A 4 1.45 3.30 -8.68
N PRO A 5 1.83 2.02 -8.87
CA PRO A 5 2.91 1.65 -9.80
C PRO A 5 2.68 2.10 -11.24
N ASP A 6 1.44 2.03 -11.73
CA ASP A 6 1.06 2.50 -13.07
C ASP A 6 1.35 4.00 -13.25
N GLN A 7 1.04 4.82 -12.23
CA GLN A 7 1.29 6.26 -12.26
C GLN A 7 2.79 6.60 -12.18
N ILE A 8 3.58 5.80 -11.46
CA ILE A 8 5.03 5.94 -11.44
C ILE A 8 5.60 5.67 -12.84
N LEU A 9 5.18 4.58 -13.47
CA LEU A 9 5.62 4.22 -14.81
C LEU A 9 5.16 5.24 -15.85
N LEU A 10 3.92 5.75 -15.77
CA LEU A 10 3.44 6.80 -16.66
C LEU A 10 4.27 8.09 -16.53
N ARG A 11 4.64 8.48 -15.30
CA ARG A 11 5.53 9.63 -15.09
C ARG A 11 6.91 9.41 -15.70
N TRP A 12 7.47 8.23 -15.52
CA TRP A 12 8.76 7.86 -16.09
C TRP A 12 8.75 7.87 -17.63
N VAL A 13 7.74 7.25 -18.25
CA VAL A 13 7.59 7.28 -19.71
C VAL A 13 7.47 8.72 -20.21
N ASN A 14 6.61 9.53 -19.60
CA ASN A 14 6.42 10.92 -20.02
C ASN A 14 7.64 11.82 -19.79
N TYR A 15 8.46 11.54 -18.76
CA TYR A 15 9.72 12.24 -18.53
C TYR A 15 10.64 12.10 -19.75
N HIS A 16 10.85 10.87 -20.21
CA HIS A 16 11.68 10.57 -21.38
C HIS A 16 11.06 11.06 -22.69
N LEU A 17 9.76 10.86 -22.88
CA LEU A 17 9.07 11.35 -24.08
C LEU A 17 9.14 12.88 -24.21
N LYS A 18 9.01 13.60 -23.10
CA LYS A 18 9.14 15.06 -23.08
C LYS A 18 10.58 15.49 -23.40
N ALA A 19 11.58 14.80 -22.87
CA ALA A 19 12.99 15.05 -23.20
C ALA A 19 13.29 14.82 -24.70
N ALA A 20 12.64 13.82 -25.30
CA ALA A 20 12.71 13.53 -26.73
C ALA A 20 11.87 14.47 -27.62
N GLY A 21 11.18 15.47 -27.04
CA GLY A 21 10.33 16.42 -27.79
C GLY A 21 9.01 15.83 -28.31
N HIS A 22 8.55 14.71 -27.76
CA HIS A 22 7.28 14.11 -28.15
C HIS A 22 6.09 14.96 -27.66
N SER A 23 5.16 15.28 -28.57
CA SER A 23 4.07 16.23 -28.31
C SER A 23 2.91 15.68 -27.49
N LYS A 24 2.71 14.35 -27.47
CA LYS A 24 1.57 13.71 -26.81
C LYS A 24 1.99 13.06 -25.50
N ALA A 25 1.33 13.43 -24.41
CA ALA A 25 1.52 12.76 -23.13
C ALA A 25 0.77 11.41 -23.14
N VAL A 26 1.41 10.36 -22.62
CA VAL A 26 0.81 9.04 -22.42
C VAL A 26 0.07 9.05 -21.09
N THR A 27 -1.23 8.80 -21.12
CA THR A 27 -2.10 8.81 -19.94
C THR A 27 -2.52 7.41 -19.49
N ASN A 28 -2.34 6.40 -20.36
CA ASN A 28 -2.71 5.02 -20.11
C ASN A 28 -1.83 4.05 -20.91
N PHE A 29 -1.71 2.81 -20.46
CA PHE A 29 -0.98 1.74 -21.17
C PHE A 29 -1.87 0.95 -22.15
N SER A 30 -2.88 1.60 -22.74
CA SER A 30 -3.78 0.99 -23.72
C SER A 30 -3.79 1.79 -25.02
N THR A 31 -4.82 2.59 -25.26
CA THR A 31 -5.00 3.38 -26.49
C THR A 31 -3.84 4.32 -26.80
N ASP A 32 -3.15 4.85 -25.79
CA ASP A 32 -2.04 5.78 -26.02
C ASP A 32 -0.73 5.12 -26.50
N VAL A 33 -0.61 3.79 -26.36
CA VAL A 33 0.59 3.02 -26.74
C VAL A 33 0.32 2.00 -27.86
N GLN A 34 -0.93 1.86 -28.29
CA GLN A 34 -1.39 0.89 -29.30
C GLN A 34 -0.65 1.00 -30.64
N ASP A 35 -0.23 2.20 -31.00
CA ASP A 35 0.43 2.45 -32.27
C ASP A 35 1.95 2.15 -32.21
N ALA A 36 2.48 1.81 -31.04
CA ALA A 36 3.89 1.58 -30.73
C ALA A 36 4.84 2.78 -30.95
N THR A 37 4.32 3.96 -31.32
CA THR A 37 5.14 5.16 -31.56
C THR A 37 5.82 5.63 -30.27
N ALA A 38 5.06 5.69 -29.18
CA ALA A 38 5.57 6.09 -27.87
C ALA A 38 6.72 5.18 -27.41
N TYR A 39 6.60 3.87 -27.59
CA TYR A 39 7.66 2.93 -27.20
C TYR A 39 8.91 3.04 -28.07
N SER A 40 8.76 3.28 -29.37
CA SER A 40 9.93 3.47 -30.24
C SER A 40 10.74 4.69 -29.82
N ILE A 41 10.07 5.81 -29.54
CA ILE A 41 10.73 7.05 -29.12
C ILE A 41 11.37 6.85 -27.75
N LEU A 42 10.66 6.21 -26.83
CA LEU A 42 11.15 5.90 -25.49
C LEU A 42 12.45 5.08 -25.52
N LEU A 43 12.48 3.97 -26.27
CA LEU A 43 13.66 3.11 -26.36
C LEU A 43 14.85 3.84 -26.98
N HIS A 44 14.60 4.64 -28.03
CA HIS A 44 15.64 5.46 -28.64
C HIS A 44 16.18 6.52 -27.67
N GLN A 45 15.32 7.15 -26.86
CA GLN A 45 15.74 8.14 -25.86
C GLN A 45 16.57 7.52 -24.72
N ILE A 46 16.16 6.35 -24.24
CA ILE A 46 16.82 5.65 -23.13
C ILE A 46 18.18 5.09 -23.56
N ALA A 47 18.28 4.60 -24.80
CA ALA A 47 19.49 3.96 -25.31
C ALA A 47 19.72 4.30 -26.79
N PRO A 48 20.11 5.54 -27.11
CA PRO A 48 20.22 6.01 -28.49
C PRO A 48 21.29 5.28 -29.31
N GLN A 49 22.28 4.68 -28.65
CA GLN A 49 23.36 3.92 -29.29
C GLN A 49 22.96 2.48 -29.66
N THR A 50 21.91 1.95 -29.02
CA THR A 50 21.52 0.53 -29.15
C THR A 50 20.15 0.37 -29.81
N CYS A 51 19.27 1.34 -29.62
CA CYS A 51 17.90 1.32 -30.13
C CYS A 51 17.73 2.35 -31.25
N GLU A 52 17.49 1.85 -32.46
CA GLU A 52 17.21 2.67 -33.62
C GLU A 52 15.76 3.18 -33.59
N LEU A 53 15.53 4.37 -34.16
CA LEU A 53 14.18 4.90 -34.33
C LEU A 53 13.45 4.10 -35.42
N CYS A 54 12.20 3.75 -35.12
CA CYS A 54 11.35 2.97 -36.02
C CYS A 54 10.85 3.84 -37.19
N HIS A 55 10.93 3.32 -38.41
CA HIS A 55 10.47 3.97 -39.66
C HIS A 55 9.34 3.18 -40.35
N GLU A 56 8.90 2.10 -39.74
CA GLU A 56 7.91 1.16 -40.27
C GLU A 56 6.53 1.80 -40.37
N SER A 57 5.78 1.41 -41.39
CA SER A 57 4.51 2.06 -41.74
C SER A 57 3.32 1.52 -40.94
N THR A 58 3.37 0.27 -40.48
CA THR A 58 2.26 -0.36 -39.76
C THR A 58 2.51 -0.47 -38.26
N ALA A 59 1.46 -0.34 -37.45
CA ALA A 59 1.58 -0.44 -35.98
C ALA A 59 2.14 -1.80 -35.52
N GLU A 60 1.81 -2.88 -36.23
CA GLU A 60 2.26 -4.24 -35.91
C GLU A 60 3.77 -4.41 -36.17
N GLU A 61 4.27 -3.90 -37.28
CA GLU A 61 5.71 -3.90 -37.59
C GLU A 61 6.47 -3.03 -36.60
N ARG A 62 5.94 -1.84 -36.27
CA ARG A 62 6.54 -0.97 -35.26
C ARG A 62 6.61 -1.64 -33.89
N ALA A 63 5.56 -2.35 -33.49
CA ALA A 63 5.54 -3.12 -32.25
C ALA A 63 6.58 -4.25 -32.27
N ALA A 64 6.76 -4.94 -33.40
CA ALA A 64 7.80 -5.96 -33.55
C ALA A 64 9.22 -5.37 -33.42
N HIS A 65 9.46 -4.21 -34.05
CA HIS A 65 10.72 -3.49 -33.94
C HIS A 65 11.02 -3.04 -32.50
N VAL A 66 10.01 -2.51 -31.79
CA VAL A 66 10.09 -2.15 -30.36
C VAL A 66 10.53 -3.34 -29.51
N ILE A 67 9.93 -4.52 -29.72
CA ILE A 67 10.28 -5.73 -28.98
C ILE A 67 11.71 -6.19 -29.30
N GLN A 68 12.14 -6.08 -30.56
CA GLN A 68 13.50 -6.41 -30.96
C GLN A 68 14.52 -5.48 -30.31
N ASN A 69 14.24 -4.17 -30.29
CA ASN A 69 15.07 -3.18 -29.60
C ASN A 69 15.14 -3.44 -28.10
N ALA A 70 14.02 -3.76 -27.45
CA ALA A 70 14.01 -4.11 -26.03
C ALA A 70 14.88 -5.34 -25.73
N ARG A 71 14.86 -6.38 -26.59
CA ARG A 71 15.75 -7.54 -26.46
C ARG A 71 17.23 -7.20 -26.57
N ARG A 72 17.59 -6.20 -27.39
CA ARG A 72 18.98 -5.70 -27.48
C ARG A 72 19.44 -5.03 -26.18
N LEU A 73 18.51 -4.52 -25.37
CA LEU A 73 18.77 -3.99 -24.02
C LEU A 73 18.73 -5.07 -22.94
N GLU A 74 18.75 -6.36 -23.31
CA GLU A 74 18.67 -7.51 -22.40
C GLU A 74 17.38 -7.54 -21.55
N VAL A 75 16.33 -6.85 -22.02
CA VAL A 75 15.01 -6.88 -21.38
C VAL A 75 14.33 -8.21 -21.74
N GLU A 76 13.97 -9.00 -20.73
CA GLU A 76 13.20 -10.23 -20.95
C GLU A 76 11.78 -9.90 -21.43
N THR A 77 11.56 -9.95 -22.74
CA THR A 77 10.27 -9.61 -23.37
C THR A 77 9.36 -10.85 -23.46
N PHE A 78 8.23 -10.85 -22.74
CA PHE A 78 7.16 -11.85 -22.88
C PHE A 78 6.02 -11.39 -23.80
N ILE A 79 5.95 -10.10 -24.13
CA ILE A 79 4.88 -9.48 -24.93
C ILE A 79 5.06 -9.75 -26.43
N LYS A 80 3.95 -9.92 -27.16
CA LYS A 80 3.94 -10.06 -28.63
C LYS A 80 3.48 -8.75 -29.29
N PRO A 81 3.78 -8.53 -30.60
CA PRO A 81 3.34 -7.33 -31.31
C PRO A 81 1.83 -7.07 -31.21
N ARG A 82 1.01 -8.12 -31.39
CA ARG A 82 -0.46 -8.07 -31.22
C ARG A 82 -0.93 -7.62 -29.83
N ASP A 83 -0.16 -7.89 -28.77
CA ASP A 83 -0.53 -7.52 -27.41
C ASP A 83 -0.36 -6.00 -27.18
N ILE A 84 0.60 -5.39 -27.90
CA ILE A 84 0.78 -3.94 -27.95
C ILE A 84 -0.34 -3.32 -28.79
N THR A 85 -0.56 -3.81 -30.01
CA THR A 85 -1.53 -3.22 -30.95
C THR A 85 -2.99 -3.43 -30.53
N SER A 86 -3.30 -4.48 -29.78
CA SER A 86 -4.61 -4.64 -29.13
C SER A 86 -4.80 -3.73 -27.91
N GLY A 87 -3.73 -3.12 -27.39
CA GLY A 87 -3.77 -2.19 -26.26
C GLY A 87 -4.10 -2.86 -24.94
N ASN A 88 -3.63 -4.09 -24.70
CA ASN A 88 -3.86 -4.79 -23.44
C ASN A 88 -3.14 -4.05 -22.28
N PRO A 89 -3.85 -3.43 -21.32
CA PRO A 89 -3.23 -2.57 -20.32
C PRO A 89 -2.23 -3.30 -19.43
N LYS A 90 -2.52 -4.56 -19.08
CA LYS A 90 -1.68 -5.34 -18.15
C LYS A 90 -0.38 -5.76 -18.81
N LEU A 91 -0.43 -6.26 -20.04
CA LEU A 91 0.77 -6.68 -20.76
C LEU A 91 1.67 -5.50 -21.09
N ASN A 92 1.08 -4.38 -21.52
CA ASN A 92 1.81 -3.14 -21.77
C ASN A 92 2.45 -2.58 -20.49
N MET A 93 1.71 -2.51 -19.38
CA MET A 93 2.25 -2.06 -18.09
C MET A 93 3.40 -2.96 -17.62
N SER A 94 3.26 -4.27 -17.72
CA SER A 94 4.33 -5.21 -17.35
C SER A 94 5.55 -5.09 -18.25
N PHE A 95 5.37 -4.84 -19.56
CA PHE A 95 6.48 -4.58 -20.48
C PHE A 95 7.23 -3.29 -20.11
N VAL A 96 6.51 -2.21 -19.85
CA VAL A 96 7.09 -0.93 -19.39
C VAL A 96 7.79 -1.08 -18.04
N ALA A 97 7.23 -1.86 -17.12
CA ALA A 97 7.87 -2.15 -15.85
C ALA A 97 9.21 -2.89 -16.03
N GLN A 98 9.27 -3.83 -16.96
CA GLN A 98 10.51 -4.53 -17.31
C GLN A 98 11.56 -3.56 -17.87
N LEU A 99 11.15 -2.66 -18.79
CA LEU A 99 12.03 -1.61 -19.32
C LEU A 99 12.57 -0.70 -18.20
N PHE A 100 11.69 -0.24 -17.31
CA PHE A 100 12.06 0.60 -16.17
C PHE A 100 13.08 -0.09 -15.25
N ASN A 101 12.89 -1.38 -14.95
CA ASN A 101 13.78 -2.12 -14.07
C ASN A 101 15.16 -2.39 -14.69
N THR A 102 15.23 -2.61 -16.00
CA THR A 102 16.49 -2.90 -16.70
C THR A 102 17.26 -1.64 -17.07
N CYS A 103 16.58 -0.59 -17.53
CA CYS A 103 17.21 0.66 -17.94
C CYS A 103 16.34 1.88 -17.58
N PRO A 104 16.42 2.37 -16.33
CA PRO A 104 15.71 3.58 -15.94
C PRO A 104 16.16 4.82 -16.73
N ALA A 105 17.45 4.87 -17.13
CA ALA A 105 18.11 6.01 -17.78
C ALA A 105 17.82 7.36 -17.10
N LEU A 106 17.73 7.36 -15.77
CA LEU A 106 17.57 8.58 -14.98
C LEU A 106 18.96 9.02 -14.50
N ASP A 107 19.30 10.29 -14.75
CA ASP A 107 20.47 10.90 -14.13
C ASP A 107 20.18 11.06 -12.65
N ILE A 108 20.86 10.28 -11.81
CA ILE A 108 20.68 10.36 -10.37
C ILE A 108 21.36 11.63 -9.87
N VAL A 109 20.58 12.60 -9.41
CA VAL A 109 21.11 13.83 -8.80
C VAL A 109 21.45 13.53 -7.34
N GLU A 110 22.65 13.91 -6.85
CA GLU A 110 23.12 13.61 -5.47
C GLU A 110 22.13 14.08 -4.38
N GLU A 111 21.41 15.18 -4.61
CA GLU A 111 20.36 15.68 -3.73
C GLU A 111 19.17 14.71 -3.61
N GLU A 112 18.83 13.98 -4.68
CA GLU A 112 17.75 12.99 -4.67
C GLU A 112 18.15 11.71 -3.92
N ILE A 113 19.45 11.32 -3.97
CA ILE A 113 19.99 10.21 -3.16
C ILE A 113 19.89 10.54 -1.68
N LYS A 114 20.33 11.74 -1.27
CA LYS A 114 20.24 12.18 0.13
C LYS A 114 18.80 12.18 0.66
N GLN A 115 17.84 12.65 -0.14
CA GLN A 115 16.43 12.62 0.22
C GLN A 115 15.88 11.18 0.31
N LEU A 116 16.33 10.29 -0.58
CA LEU A 116 15.98 8.87 -0.52
C LEU A 116 16.58 8.19 0.73
N GLU A 117 17.83 8.48 1.06
CA GLU A 117 18.51 7.96 2.25
C GLU A 117 17.84 8.44 3.54
N GLU A 118 17.52 9.73 3.68
CA GLU A 118 16.77 10.24 4.84
C GLU A 118 15.40 9.54 5.00
N VAL A 119 14.69 9.25 3.90
CA VAL A 119 13.40 8.53 3.93
C VAL A 119 13.58 7.04 4.24
N LEU A 120 14.71 6.43 3.90
CA LEU A 120 14.99 5.00 4.12
C LEU A 120 15.52 4.72 5.54
N TYR A 121 16.30 5.64 6.12
CA TYR A 121 16.94 5.43 7.43
C TYR A 121 16.06 5.81 8.64
N ASP A 122 15.04 6.66 8.47
CA ASP A 122 14.12 7.03 9.57
C ASP A 122 12.99 5.97 9.81
N ASP A 123 12.90 4.91 8.98
CA ASP A 123 11.65 4.13 8.79
C ASP A 123 11.84 2.59 8.95
N VAL A 124 12.98 2.09 9.46
CA VAL A 124 13.25 0.62 9.55
C VAL A 124 12.25 -0.09 10.48
N GLY A 125 11.71 0.60 11.50
CA GLY A 125 10.63 0.11 12.37
C GLY A 125 9.23 0.43 11.84
N ASP A 126 9.03 1.69 11.42
CA ASP A 126 7.74 2.23 10.97
C ASP A 126 7.22 1.53 9.72
N THR A 127 8.07 1.18 8.75
CA THR A 127 7.65 0.46 7.52
C THR A 127 7.13 -0.95 7.78
N ARG A 128 7.67 -1.65 8.79
CA ARG A 128 7.25 -3.02 9.09
C ARG A 128 5.89 -3.02 9.77
N GLU A 129 5.72 -2.21 10.80
CA GLU A 129 4.45 -2.10 11.52
C GLU A 129 3.37 -1.49 10.62
N GLU A 130 3.68 -0.44 9.86
CA GLU A 130 2.80 0.12 8.83
C GLU A 130 2.31 -0.95 7.89
N ARG A 131 3.22 -1.77 7.34
CA ARG A 131 2.87 -2.83 6.40
C ARG A 131 1.98 -3.88 7.05
N VAL A 132 2.31 -4.33 8.25
CA VAL A 132 1.52 -5.34 8.99
C VAL A 132 0.11 -4.82 9.24
N PHE A 133 -0.02 -3.58 9.72
CA PHE A 133 -1.31 -2.96 10.02
C PHE A 133 -2.13 -2.65 8.77
N ARG A 134 -1.50 -2.16 7.71
CA ARG A 134 -2.14 -1.96 6.41
C ARG A 134 -2.68 -3.26 5.84
N MET A 135 -1.88 -4.32 5.84
CA MET A 135 -2.30 -5.64 5.36
C MET A 135 -3.40 -6.23 6.24
N TRP A 136 -3.32 -6.05 7.56
CA TRP A 136 -4.38 -6.45 8.48
C TRP A 136 -5.70 -5.76 8.16
N ILE A 137 -5.73 -4.42 8.03
CA ILE A 137 -6.95 -3.68 7.67
C ILE A 137 -7.52 -4.18 6.34
N ASN A 138 -6.68 -4.34 5.31
CA ASN A 138 -7.12 -4.81 3.99
C ASN A 138 -7.64 -6.26 4.04
N SER A 139 -7.16 -7.08 4.99
CA SER A 139 -7.65 -8.45 5.18
C SER A 139 -9.01 -8.54 5.88
N LEU A 140 -9.48 -7.45 6.51
CA LEU A 140 -10.77 -7.44 7.20
C LEU A 140 -11.97 -7.54 6.26
N GLY A 141 -11.79 -7.30 4.95
CA GLY A 141 -12.89 -7.30 3.97
C GLY A 141 -13.94 -6.26 4.34
N ILE A 142 -13.53 -5.01 4.42
CA ILE A 142 -14.40 -3.86 4.65
C ILE A 142 -14.72 -3.26 3.28
N ASP A 143 -16.01 -3.06 3.00
CA ASP A 143 -16.46 -2.56 1.71
C ASP A 143 -15.95 -1.13 1.46
N GLU A 144 -15.46 -0.91 0.23
CA GLU A 144 -14.91 0.36 -0.25
C GLU A 144 -13.72 0.88 0.60
N VAL A 145 -12.97 -0.03 1.23
CA VAL A 145 -11.75 0.31 1.96
C VAL A 145 -10.57 -0.49 1.40
N TYR A 146 -9.57 0.24 0.92
CA TYR A 146 -8.26 -0.32 0.60
C TYR A 146 -7.18 0.68 1.00
N ILE A 147 -6.42 0.34 2.04
CA ILE A 147 -5.35 1.16 2.57
C ILE A 147 -4.10 0.93 1.73
N ASN A 148 -3.63 1.99 1.08
CA ASN A 148 -2.37 2.01 0.35
C ASN A 148 -1.25 2.59 1.22
N HIS A 149 -1.58 3.63 2.00
CA HIS A 149 -0.67 4.37 2.88
C HIS A 149 -1.36 4.64 4.22
N LEU A 150 -1.01 3.86 5.25
CA LEU A 150 -1.72 3.88 6.52
C LEU A 150 -1.93 5.29 7.11
N PHE A 151 -0.90 6.13 7.09
CA PHE A 151 -0.95 7.45 7.74
C PHE A 151 -1.76 8.48 6.97
N SER A 152 -1.82 8.41 5.64
CA SER A 152 -2.62 9.36 4.84
C SER A 152 -4.07 8.93 4.73
N ASP A 153 -4.29 7.63 4.57
CA ASP A 153 -5.61 7.08 4.26
C ASP A 153 -6.51 7.03 5.51
N LEU A 154 -5.96 7.27 6.71
CA LEU A 154 -6.72 7.37 7.96
C LEU A 154 -6.98 8.82 8.43
N ARG A 155 -6.44 9.83 7.73
CA ARG A 155 -6.47 11.24 8.21
C ARG A 155 -7.86 11.86 8.28
N ASP A 156 -8.81 11.39 7.48
CA ASP A 156 -10.18 11.89 7.50
C ASP A 156 -11.07 11.20 8.56
N GLY A 157 -10.52 10.21 9.26
CA GLY A 157 -11.18 9.40 10.28
C GLY A 157 -12.16 8.35 9.73
N ILE A 158 -12.60 8.41 8.47
CA ILE A 158 -13.67 7.56 7.95
C ILE A 158 -13.23 6.09 7.89
N ASN A 159 -12.04 5.84 7.35
CA ASN A 159 -11.50 4.48 7.26
C ASN A 159 -11.26 3.87 8.64
N LEU A 160 -10.82 4.68 9.62
CA LEU A 160 -10.65 4.23 11.00
C LEU A 160 -11.99 3.89 11.67
N LEU A 161 -13.04 4.69 11.43
CA LEU A 161 -14.40 4.39 11.91
C LEU A 161 -14.92 3.08 11.30
N LYS A 162 -14.73 2.85 10.00
CA LYS A 162 -15.10 1.57 9.36
C LYS A 162 -14.36 0.38 9.98
N VAL A 163 -13.08 0.53 10.35
CA VAL A 163 -12.32 -0.49 11.09
C VAL A 163 -12.96 -0.75 12.46
N PHE A 164 -13.34 0.29 13.20
CA PHE A 164 -14.01 0.14 14.50
C PHE A 164 -15.35 -0.59 14.39
N GLU A 165 -16.18 -0.23 13.41
CA GLU A 165 -17.44 -0.93 13.16
C GLU A 165 -17.24 -2.41 12.82
N LYS A 166 -16.13 -2.75 12.14
CA LYS A 166 -15.81 -4.12 11.78
C LYS A 166 -15.38 -4.96 12.99
N ILE A 167 -14.58 -4.40 13.91
CA ILE A 167 -14.11 -5.11 15.11
C ILE A 167 -15.17 -5.13 16.22
N GLU A 168 -16.01 -4.10 16.31
CA GLU A 168 -17.12 -3.99 17.24
C GLU A 168 -18.38 -3.51 16.52
N LYS A 169 -19.29 -4.44 16.20
CA LYS A 169 -20.52 -4.13 15.46
C LYS A 169 -21.41 -3.20 16.28
N GLY A 170 -21.89 -2.13 15.67
CA GLY A 170 -22.77 -1.16 16.29
C GLY A 170 -22.07 -0.13 17.20
N ILE A 171 -20.72 -0.11 17.24
CA ILE A 171 -19.98 0.90 18.00
C ILE A 171 -20.06 2.27 17.32
N VAL A 172 -20.21 2.32 15.99
CA VAL A 172 -20.25 3.56 15.23
C VAL A 172 -21.69 4.00 15.00
N ALA A 173 -22.05 5.16 15.56
CA ALA A 173 -23.25 5.88 15.23
C ALA A 173 -23.01 6.70 13.94
N TRP A 174 -23.25 6.08 12.78
CA TRP A 174 -23.01 6.67 11.46
C TRP A 174 -23.74 8.00 11.23
N GLN A 175 -24.81 8.29 11.98
CA GLN A 175 -25.50 9.59 11.94
C GLN A 175 -24.63 10.75 12.45
N LYS A 176 -23.58 10.47 13.23
CA LYS A 176 -22.62 11.47 13.74
C LYS A 176 -21.42 11.66 12.82
N VAL A 177 -21.30 10.87 11.76
CA VAL A 177 -20.11 10.84 10.90
C VAL A 177 -20.31 11.78 9.72
N ASN A 178 -19.34 12.67 9.49
CA ASN A 178 -19.28 13.49 8.30
C ASN A 178 -18.78 12.64 7.12
N LEU A 179 -19.68 11.94 6.41
CA LEU A 179 -19.33 11.14 5.23
C LEU A 179 -18.78 11.99 4.08
N ILE A 180 -19.26 13.23 3.95
CA ILE A 180 -18.73 14.23 3.02
C ILE A 180 -17.99 15.29 3.86
N ALA A 181 -16.68 15.10 3.99
CA ALA A 181 -15.79 15.95 4.79
C ALA A 181 -14.76 16.71 3.91
N PRO A 182 -15.20 17.72 3.12
CA PRO A 182 -14.30 18.44 2.20
C PRO A 182 -13.35 19.40 2.92
N ASN A 183 -13.60 19.73 4.18
CA ASN A 183 -12.80 20.68 4.95
C ASN A 183 -12.14 20.01 6.17
N LYS A 184 -11.03 20.61 6.62
CA LYS A 184 -10.26 20.18 7.79
C LYS A 184 -11.14 19.98 9.03
N PHE A 185 -12.08 20.90 9.28
CA PHE A 185 -12.89 20.87 10.51
C PHE A 185 -13.73 19.59 10.60
N LYS A 186 -14.43 19.21 9.52
CA LYS A 186 -15.23 17.97 9.46
C LYS A 186 -14.39 16.71 9.56
N GLN A 187 -13.19 16.71 8.96
CA GLN A 187 -12.24 15.60 9.07
C GLN A 187 -11.75 15.42 10.52
N VAL A 188 -11.38 16.53 11.18
CA VAL A 188 -10.98 16.51 12.59
C VAL A 188 -12.14 16.10 13.50
N GLU A 189 -13.39 16.47 13.19
CA GLU A 189 -14.58 15.98 13.91
C GLU A 189 -14.72 14.46 13.83
N ASN A 190 -14.55 13.87 12.64
CA ASN A 190 -14.53 12.41 12.48
C ASN A 190 -13.39 11.78 13.30
N CYS A 191 -12.18 12.34 13.24
CA CYS A 191 -11.05 11.86 14.03
C CYS A 191 -11.27 11.96 15.55
N ASN A 192 -11.88 13.06 16.01
CA ASN A 192 -12.28 13.21 17.42
C ASN A 192 -13.27 12.11 17.81
N TYR A 193 -14.20 11.77 16.91
CA TYR A 193 -15.13 10.67 17.14
C TYR A 193 -14.41 9.33 17.23
N CYS A 194 -13.38 9.07 16.41
CA CYS A 194 -12.51 7.90 16.58
C CYS A 194 -11.90 7.84 17.98
N VAL A 195 -11.35 8.95 18.49
CA VAL A 195 -10.78 8.99 19.85
C VAL A 195 -11.83 8.66 20.92
N VAL A 196 -13.06 9.18 20.77
CA VAL A 196 -14.17 8.87 21.68
C VAL A 196 -14.50 7.38 21.66
N LEU A 197 -14.63 6.77 20.48
CA LEU A 197 -14.93 5.35 20.35
C LEU A 197 -13.78 4.48 20.87
N GLY A 198 -12.53 4.83 20.60
CA GLY A 198 -11.38 4.13 21.15
C GLY A 198 -11.37 4.13 22.69
N LYS A 199 -11.73 5.25 23.33
CA LYS A 199 -11.90 5.31 24.79
C LYS A 199 -13.06 4.43 25.29
N GLN A 200 -14.16 4.33 24.53
CA GLN A 200 -15.26 3.42 24.86
C GLN A 200 -14.82 1.94 24.77
N LEU A 201 -13.99 1.60 23.78
CA LEU A 201 -13.33 0.29 23.62
C LEU A 201 -12.18 0.05 24.63
N LYS A 202 -11.99 0.98 25.58
CA LYS A 202 -10.96 0.93 26.65
C LYS A 202 -9.53 1.01 26.13
N PHE A 203 -9.32 1.65 24.98
CA PHE A 203 -7.97 1.96 24.50
C PHE A 203 -7.33 3.05 25.36
N SER A 204 -6.03 2.91 25.62
CA SER A 204 -5.22 3.93 26.25
C SER A 204 -4.92 5.02 25.23
N LEU A 205 -5.73 6.08 25.26
CA LEU A 205 -5.65 7.26 24.39
C LEU A 205 -5.41 8.53 25.21
N VAL A 206 -4.51 8.46 26.19
CA VAL A 206 -4.14 9.60 27.02
C VAL A 206 -3.40 10.61 26.15
N ASN A 207 -3.85 11.87 26.17
CA ASN A 207 -3.29 12.98 25.39
C ASN A 207 -3.30 12.77 23.85
N ILE A 208 -4.17 11.91 23.33
CA ILE A 208 -4.42 11.79 21.88
C ILE A 208 -5.71 12.53 21.55
N GLY A 209 -5.65 13.47 20.61
CA GLY A 209 -6.79 14.19 20.05
C GLY A 209 -7.06 13.80 18.58
N GLY A 210 -8.20 14.24 18.05
CA GLY A 210 -8.50 14.02 16.63
C GLY A 210 -7.55 14.77 15.69
N ALA A 211 -6.99 15.89 16.13
CA ALA A 211 -5.99 16.64 15.37
C ALA A 211 -4.74 15.80 15.08
N ASP A 212 -4.29 14.97 16.02
CA ASP A 212 -3.12 14.10 15.84
C ASP A 212 -3.33 13.07 14.71
N ILE A 213 -4.54 12.52 14.62
CA ILE A 213 -4.92 11.58 13.56
C ILE A 213 -4.98 12.31 12.23
N PHE A 214 -5.65 13.47 12.19
CA PHE A 214 -5.75 14.30 10.99
C PHE A 214 -4.38 14.76 10.49
N GLU A 215 -3.48 15.12 11.38
CA GLU A 215 -2.11 15.52 11.06
C GLU A 215 -1.24 14.32 10.65
N GLY A 216 -1.73 13.09 10.77
CA GLY A 216 -1.01 11.90 10.34
C GLY A 216 0.14 11.52 11.28
N ASN A 217 0.00 11.79 12.59
CA ASN A 217 1.01 11.46 13.57
C ASN A 217 1.25 9.94 13.60
N LYS A 218 2.37 9.50 13.01
CA LYS A 218 2.69 8.08 12.77
C LYS A 218 2.54 7.25 14.05
N LYS A 219 3.22 7.66 15.12
CA LYS A 219 3.27 6.93 16.40
C LYS A 219 1.87 6.75 17.01
N LEU A 220 1.04 7.78 16.97
CA LEU A 220 -0.29 7.74 17.57
C LEU A 220 -1.26 6.90 16.72
N ILE A 221 -1.16 6.98 15.40
CA ILE A 221 -1.91 6.10 14.48
C ILE A 221 -1.52 4.64 14.70
N LEU A 222 -0.23 4.31 14.72
CA LEU A 222 0.24 2.94 14.99
C LEU A 222 -0.29 2.42 16.33
N SER A 223 -0.27 3.26 17.39
CA SER A 223 -0.82 2.90 18.70
C SER A 223 -2.32 2.57 18.65
N ILE A 224 -3.13 3.39 17.96
CA ILE A 224 -4.57 3.13 17.81
C ILE A 224 -4.82 1.83 17.05
N ILE A 225 -4.11 1.60 15.95
CA ILE A 225 -4.30 0.40 15.12
C ILE A 225 -3.84 -0.87 15.82
N TRP A 226 -2.72 -0.80 16.56
CA TRP A 226 -2.27 -1.91 17.40
C TRP A 226 -3.32 -2.29 18.46
N GLN A 227 -3.90 -1.31 19.16
CA GLN A 227 -4.95 -1.56 20.15
C GLN A 227 -6.22 -2.15 19.49
N SER A 228 -6.53 -1.73 18.27
CA SER A 228 -7.66 -2.24 17.48
C SER A 228 -7.48 -3.71 17.10
N MET A 229 -6.30 -4.07 16.59
CA MET A 229 -5.93 -5.46 16.27
C MET A 229 -5.94 -6.33 17.53
N ARG A 230 -5.35 -5.85 18.63
CA ARG A 230 -5.35 -6.57 19.91
C ARG A 230 -6.77 -6.81 20.42
N HIS A 231 -7.63 -5.79 20.38
CA HIS A 231 -9.03 -5.90 20.79
C HIS A 231 -9.79 -6.97 19.99
N GLN A 232 -9.67 -6.95 18.66
CA GLN A 232 -10.28 -7.97 17.81
C GLN A 232 -9.82 -9.38 18.18
N GLN A 233 -8.52 -9.57 18.39
CA GLN A 233 -7.95 -10.87 18.72
C GLN A 233 -8.45 -11.40 20.07
N LEU A 234 -8.45 -10.56 21.11
CA LEU A 234 -8.94 -10.94 22.44
C LEU A 234 -10.44 -11.24 22.43
N LYS A 235 -11.22 -10.49 21.67
CA LYS A 235 -12.66 -10.73 21.48
C LYS A 235 -12.89 -12.09 20.82
N LEU A 236 -12.21 -12.37 19.71
CA LEU A 236 -12.30 -13.66 19.02
C LEU A 236 -11.98 -14.83 19.96
N LEU A 237 -10.89 -14.72 20.72
CA LEU A 237 -10.50 -15.76 21.69
C LEU A 237 -11.53 -15.92 22.81
N SER A 238 -12.08 -14.82 23.30
CA SER A 238 -13.11 -14.83 24.34
C SER A 238 -14.41 -15.46 23.84
N ASP A 239 -14.82 -15.18 22.60
CA ASP A 239 -15.99 -15.77 21.96
C ASP A 239 -15.81 -17.29 21.77
N LEU A 240 -14.61 -17.73 21.35
CA LEU A 240 -14.26 -19.15 21.25
C LEU A 240 -14.18 -19.86 22.61
N ALA A 241 -13.71 -19.18 23.65
CA ALA A 241 -13.70 -19.72 25.01
C ALA A 241 -15.12 -19.90 25.54
N ARG A 242 -16.00 -18.91 25.30
CA ARG A 242 -17.43 -18.97 25.65
C ARG A 242 -18.14 -20.10 24.91
N SER A 243 -17.94 -20.26 23.60
CA SER A 243 -18.58 -21.34 22.82
C SER A 243 -18.14 -22.74 23.25
N ARG A 244 -16.96 -22.88 23.84
CA ARG A 244 -16.43 -24.14 24.40
C ARG A 244 -16.74 -24.35 25.88
N GLY A 245 -17.55 -23.49 26.49
CA GLY A 245 -17.91 -23.59 27.91
C GLY A 245 -16.75 -23.33 28.88
N ARG A 246 -15.68 -22.66 28.43
CA ARG A 246 -14.49 -22.34 29.23
C ARG A 246 -14.45 -20.87 29.68
N ALA A 247 -15.60 -20.23 29.77
CA ALA A 247 -15.70 -18.80 30.02
C ALA A 247 -15.17 -18.45 31.42
N THR A 248 -14.10 -17.66 31.48
CA THR A 248 -13.78 -16.84 32.65
C THR A 248 -14.61 -15.55 32.55
N GLY A 249 -15.17 -15.08 33.67
CA GLY A 249 -16.05 -13.90 33.69
C GLY A 249 -15.40 -12.60 33.20
N GLU A 250 -14.06 -12.55 33.16
CA GLU A 250 -13.28 -11.35 32.83
C GLU A 250 -12.70 -11.33 31.41
N GLY A 251 -13.04 -12.32 30.55
CA GLY A 251 -12.50 -12.41 29.20
C GLY A 251 -11.05 -12.91 29.17
N ILE A 252 -10.52 -13.13 27.96
CA ILE A 252 -9.14 -13.62 27.76
C ILE A 252 -8.15 -12.45 27.83
N THR A 253 -7.06 -12.65 28.57
CA THR A 253 -5.95 -11.69 28.72
C THR A 253 -4.67 -12.19 28.04
N ASP A 254 -3.67 -11.30 27.93
CA ASP A 254 -2.36 -11.67 27.36
C ASP A 254 -1.65 -12.74 28.20
N ALA A 255 -1.86 -12.73 29.52
CA ALA A 255 -1.33 -13.75 30.43
C ALA A 255 -1.92 -15.14 30.13
N ASP A 256 -3.22 -15.21 29.83
CA ASP A 256 -3.89 -16.46 29.46
C ASP A 256 -3.34 -17.03 28.16
N ILE A 257 -3.03 -16.17 27.18
CA ILE A 257 -2.45 -16.58 25.89
C ILE A 257 -1.05 -17.16 26.10
N ILE A 258 -0.21 -16.49 26.92
CA ILE A 258 1.14 -16.98 27.26
C ILE A 258 1.05 -18.31 28.00
N GLN A 259 0.14 -18.43 28.97
CA GLN A 259 -0.07 -19.67 29.71
C GLN A 259 -0.50 -20.81 28.79
N TRP A 260 -1.45 -20.55 27.89
CA TRP A 260 -1.91 -21.52 26.89
C TRP A 260 -0.77 -21.98 25.97
N ALA A 261 0.04 -21.04 25.47
CA ALA A 261 1.17 -21.35 24.59
C ALA A 261 2.19 -22.25 25.31
N ASN A 262 2.57 -21.90 26.54
CA ASN A 262 3.47 -22.69 27.37
C ASN A 262 2.91 -24.09 27.66
N GLN A 263 1.61 -24.19 27.98
CA GLN A 263 0.97 -25.48 28.22
C GLN A 263 0.96 -26.35 26.95
N LYS A 264 0.67 -25.77 25.79
CA LYS A 264 0.66 -26.49 24.52
C LYS A 264 2.03 -27.07 24.16
N VAL A 265 3.09 -26.28 24.34
CA VAL A 265 4.48 -26.72 24.13
C VAL A 265 4.84 -27.88 25.06
N ARG A 266 4.49 -27.80 26.35
CA ARG A 266 4.69 -28.88 27.33
C ARG A 266 3.96 -30.17 26.93
N THR A 267 2.70 -30.07 26.51
CA THR A 267 1.92 -31.25 26.08
C THR A 267 2.43 -31.86 24.77
N GLY A 268 3.11 -31.07 23.93
CA GLY A 268 3.73 -31.53 22.68
C GLY A 268 5.11 -32.16 22.83
N GLY A 269 5.57 -32.43 24.06
CA GLY A 269 6.83 -33.12 24.32
C GLY A 269 8.11 -32.28 24.15
N LYS A 270 7.99 -30.98 23.86
CA LYS A 270 9.14 -30.06 23.81
C LYS A 270 9.21 -29.28 25.12
N CYS A 271 10.13 -29.64 26.01
CA CYS A 271 10.38 -28.88 27.23
C CYS A 271 11.40 -27.79 26.93
N MET A 272 11.00 -26.50 26.87
CA MET A 272 11.90 -25.40 27.22
C MET A 272 11.11 -24.20 27.76
N LEU A 273 11.62 -23.73 28.91
CA LEU A 273 11.17 -22.61 29.73
C LEU A 273 11.47 -21.28 29.03
N TRP A 274 10.43 -20.55 28.61
CA TRP A 274 10.57 -19.11 28.40
C TRP A 274 10.36 -18.40 29.73
N ASN A 275 11.42 -18.31 30.53
CA ASN A 275 11.50 -17.32 31.60
C ASN A 275 11.86 -15.98 30.98
N LEU A 276 10.86 -15.16 30.62
CA LEU A 276 11.07 -13.74 30.40
C LEU A 276 10.93 -13.03 31.76
N ALA A 277 12.04 -12.96 32.47
CA ALA A 277 12.25 -12.07 33.60
C ALA A 277 13.47 -11.18 33.30
N ARG A 278 13.22 -10.06 32.63
CA ARG A 278 13.76 -8.71 32.90
C ARG A 278 13.40 -7.77 31.76
#